data_AF-A0A1S6WSD6-F1
#
_entry.id   AF-A0A1S6WSD6-F1
#
_cell.length_a   1.000
_cell.length_b   1.000
_cell.length_c   1.000
_cell.angle_alpha   90.00
_cell.angle_beta   90.00
_cell.angle_gamma   90.00
#
_symmetry.space_group_name_H-M   'P 1'
#
loop_
_entity.id
_entity.type
_entity.pdbx_description
1 polymer ?
#
loop_
_entity_poly.entity_id
_entity_poly.type
_entity_poly.pdbx_seq_one_letter_code
_entity_poly.pdbx_strand_id
1 'polypeptide(L)'
;MKENVSVTDVQKMMEVEGKGSVITVNGGTFRLKNAIGAGKNGEGRVMIEVKDEGRIVFDKRAVGRNGGDLTISGGMGAMTTVTGIEVSGTGGEVEVRKGTTLDFTGVKEAIKIKSSGTANIRGEGIINITGSGGAGSTVVKMEGLGKADVMNLTVNGSGGATVTGAEVSSGTLELTRVTLMQVTTGAKVTGSGTAELIKVGITGGGGNQGTRVDSSGTVTLTNVDISNFKTGVEATKGMLVINGTSTIMWCPDAARL
;
A
#
# COMPACT_ATOMS: atom_id res chain seq x y z
N MET A 1 -19.41 -33.04 11.21
CA MET A 1 -19.95 -31.72 10.82
C MET A 1 -18.80 -30.73 10.79
N LYS A 2 -18.55 -30.02 9.68
CA LYS A 2 -17.73 -28.81 9.72
C LYS A 2 -18.69 -27.67 9.96
N GLU A 3 -18.82 -27.24 11.21
CA GLU A 3 -19.60 -26.06 11.52
C GLU A 3 -18.86 -24.84 10.96
N ASN A 4 -19.46 -24.21 9.96
CA ASN A 4 -18.96 -22.95 9.44
C ASN A 4 -19.47 -21.85 10.36
N VAL A 5 -18.61 -21.34 11.25
CA VAL A 5 -18.90 -20.12 12.01
C VAL A 5 -18.92 -18.94 11.03
N SER A 6 -20.01 -18.17 11.02
CA SER A 6 -20.12 -16.95 10.21
C SER A 6 -20.33 -15.74 11.10
N VAL A 7 -19.44 -14.75 11.00
CA VAL A 7 -19.57 -13.44 11.63
C VAL A 7 -19.96 -12.44 10.54
N THR A 8 -21.01 -11.64 10.76
CA THR A 8 -21.50 -10.61 9.85
C THR A 8 -21.27 -9.21 10.43
N ASP A 9 -21.37 -8.17 9.59
CA ASP A 9 -21.32 -6.75 10.02
C ASP A 9 -20.03 -6.31 10.73
N VAL A 10 -18.94 -7.03 10.45
CA VAL A 10 -17.60 -6.70 10.95
C VAL A 10 -17.11 -5.39 10.32
N GLN A 11 -16.85 -4.39 11.16
CA GLN A 11 -16.23 -3.12 10.76
C GLN A 11 -14.71 -3.19 10.76
N LYS A 12 -14.16 -3.96 11.71
CA LYS A 12 -12.73 -4.19 11.93
C LYS A 12 -12.50 -5.63 12.36
N MET A 13 -11.57 -6.32 11.71
CA MET A 13 -11.25 -7.71 12.03
C MET A 13 -10.21 -7.83 13.14
N MET A 14 -9.23 -6.92 13.15
CA MET A 14 -8.15 -6.92 14.13
C MET A 14 -7.76 -5.50 14.54
N GLU A 15 -7.38 -5.34 15.79
CA GLU A 15 -6.85 -4.11 16.34
C GLU A 15 -5.60 -4.44 17.17
N VAL A 16 -4.51 -3.72 16.91
CA VAL A 16 -3.28 -3.79 17.69
C VAL A 16 -2.98 -2.40 18.23
N GLU A 17 -3.26 -2.21 19.52
CA GLU A 17 -3.13 -0.92 20.18
C GLU A 17 -2.10 -0.99 21.30
N GLY A 18 -1.27 0.06 21.37
CA GLY A 18 -0.39 0.29 22.51
C GLY A 18 1.00 -0.32 22.34
N LYS A 19 1.97 0.39 22.88
CA LYS A 19 3.36 -0.04 22.93
C LYS A 19 3.51 -1.41 23.59
N GLY A 20 4.20 -2.32 22.89
CA GLY A 20 4.45 -3.68 23.36
C GLY A 20 3.37 -4.70 22.94
N SER A 21 2.23 -4.24 22.43
CA SER A 21 1.22 -5.11 21.83
C SER A 21 1.68 -5.62 20.47
N VAL A 22 1.71 -6.94 20.30
CA VAL A 22 2.14 -7.59 19.06
C VAL A 22 1.17 -8.69 18.65
N ILE A 23 0.71 -8.65 17.40
CA ILE A 23 0.05 -9.78 16.75
C ILE A 23 0.98 -10.33 15.67
N THR A 24 1.21 -11.64 15.68
CA THR A 24 1.88 -12.34 14.58
C THR A 24 0.86 -13.19 13.82
N VAL A 25 0.74 -12.93 12.52
CA VAL A 25 -0.11 -13.68 11.61
C VAL A 25 0.78 -14.58 10.75
N ASN A 26 0.56 -15.88 10.88
CA ASN A 26 1.39 -16.87 10.18
C ASN A 26 0.79 -17.36 8.86
N GLY A 27 -0.47 -17.02 8.55
CA GLY A 27 -1.12 -17.38 7.29
C GLY A 27 -2.65 -17.37 7.40
N GLY A 28 -3.33 -17.67 6.30
CA GLY A 28 -4.78 -17.76 6.23
C GLY A 28 -5.41 -16.70 5.33
N THR A 29 -6.73 -16.57 5.41
CA THR A 29 -7.47 -15.62 4.59
C THR A 29 -8.43 -14.84 5.48
N PHE A 30 -8.22 -13.53 5.52
CA PHE A 30 -9.09 -12.56 6.17
C PHE A 30 -10.01 -11.96 5.10
N ARG A 31 -11.31 -12.27 5.17
CA ARG A 31 -12.29 -11.78 4.19
C ARG A 31 -13.53 -11.20 4.86
N LEU A 32 -14.04 -10.12 4.31
CA LEU A 32 -15.38 -9.65 4.63
C LEU A 32 -16.38 -10.35 3.70
N LYS A 33 -17.36 -11.06 4.28
CA LYS A 33 -18.29 -11.94 3.56
C LYS A 33 -19.39 -11.18 2.79
N ASN A 34 -19.66 -9.92 3.16
CA ASN A 34 -20.78 -9.16 2.61
C ASN A 34 -20.31 -7.88 1.88
N ALA A 35 -20.97 -7.57 0.76
CA ALA A 35 -21.05 -6.23 0.16
C ALA A 35 -21.90 -5.36 1.10
N ILE A 36 -21.33 -4.99 2.25
CA ILE A 36 -22.03 -4.16 3.22
C ILE A 36 -22.03 -2.73 2.68
N GLY A 37 -23.22 -2.12 2.60
CA GLY A 37 -23.39 -0.73 2.18
C GLY A 37 -22.44 0.20 2.92
N ALA A 38 -22.08 1.31 2.28
CA ALA A 38 -21.27 2.36 2.89
C ALA A 38 -21.76 2.60 4.32
N GLY A 39 -20.84 2.56 5.29
CA GLY A 39 -21.15 3.06 6.62
C GLY A 39 -21.84 4.40 6.44
N LYS A 40 -22.90 4.66 7.21
CA LYS A 40 -23.81 5.81 7.04
C LYS A 40 -23.09 7.18 7.04
N ASN A 41 -21.79 7.20 7.36
CA ASN A 41 -20.93 8.37 7.50
C ASN A 41 -19.81 8.45 6.44
N GLY A 42 -19.74 7.55 5.45
CA GLY A 42 -18.70 7.58 4.41
C GLY A 42 -17.30 7.10 4.86
N GLU A 43 -17.17 6.61 6.09
CA GLU A 43 -15.93 5.99 6.58
C GLU A 43 -15.81 4.57 6.01
N GLY A 44 -14.67 4.31 5.34
CA GLY A 44 -14.34 3.00 4.79
C GLY A 44 -14.22 1.91 5.86
N ARG A 45 -14.28 0.64 5.46
CA ARG A 45 -14.00 -0.49 6.36
C ARG A 45 -12.49 -0.69 6.48
N VAL A 46 -12.01 -0.99 7.69
CA VAL A 46 -10.60 -1.26 7.96
C VAL A 46 -10.47 -2.71 8.39
N MET A 47 -9.66 -3.54 7.72
CA MET A 47 -9.51 -4.94 8.16
C MET A 47 -8.68 -5.03 9.44
N ILE A 48 -7.53 -4.37 9.44
CA ILE A 48 -6.58 -4.38 10.54
C ILE A 48 -6.24 -2.94 10.88
N GLU A 49 -6.43 -2.55 12.14
CA GLU A 49 -5.90 -1.28 12.64
C GLU A 49 -4.67 -1.56 13.51
N VAL A 50 -3.62 -0.76 13.30
CA VAL A 50 -2.41 -0.73 14.13
C VAL A 50 -2.24 0.70 14.60
N LYS A 51 -2.29 0.93 15.91
CA LYS A 51 -2.27 2.29 16.44
C LYS A 51 -1.49 2.38 17.74
N ASP A 52 -1.09 3.60 18.06
CA ASP A 52 -0.42 3.96 19.31
C ASP A 52 0.77 3.06 19.67
N GLU A 53 1.69 2.92 18.71
CA GLU A 53 2.90 2.08 18.79
C GLU A 53 2.64 0.54 18.82
N GLY A 54 1.41 0.11 18.51
CA GLY A 54 1.11 -1.31 18.29
C GLY A 54 1.89 -1.89 17.10
N ARG A 55 2.03 -3.22 17.06
CA ARG A 55 2.78 -3.92 15.99
C ARG A 55 2.07 -5.15 15.45
N ILE A 56 1.97 -5.24 14.13
CA ILE A 56 1.59 -6.47 13.43
C ILE A 56 2.76 -7.04 12.63
N VAL A 57 2.93 -8.36 12.71
CA VAL A 57 3.97 -9.10 12.01
C VAL A 57 3.32 -10.17 11.14
N PHE A 58 3.65 -10.18 9.86
CA PHE A 58 3.28 -11.23 8.92
C PHE A 58 4.48 -12.14 8.69
N ASP A 59 4.37 -13.41 9.11
CA ASP A 59 5.45 -14.40 9.07
C ASP A 59 4.99 -15.81 8.66
N LYS A 60 5.06 -16.13 7.38
CA LYS A 60 4.70 -17.47 6.88
C LYS A 60 5.67 -18.57 7.36
N ARG A 61 6.85 -18.23 7.89
CA ARG A 61 7.88 -19.24 8.21
C ARG A 61 7.41 -20.21 9.29
N ALA A 62 6.49 -19.79 10.16
CA ALA A 62 5.96 -20.64 11.22
C ALA A 62 4.99 -21.75 10.73
N VAL A 63 4.47 -21.67 9.49
CA VAL A 63 3.48 -22.64 8.94
C VAL A 63 4.01 -23.52 7.81
N GLY A 64 5.31 -23.42 7.49
CA GLY A 64 5.97 -24.27 6.50
C GLY A 64 5.47 -24.09 5.06
N ARG A 65 5.76 -25.06 4.18
CA ARG A 65 5.41 -25.02 2.74
C ARG A 65 3.90 -25.04 2.46
N ASN A 66 3.08 -25.51 3.40
CA ASN A 66 1.64 -25.69 3.23
C ASN A 66 0.79 -24.52 3.73
N GLY A 67 1.35 -23.58 4.50
CA GLY A 67 0.65 -22.34 4.80
C GLY A 67 0.54 -21.53 3.52
N GLY A 68 -0.66 -21.39 2.94
CA GLY A 68 -0.85 -20.58 1.74
C GLY A 68 -0.44 -19.12 1.95
N ASP A 69 -0.53 -18.34 0.87
CA ASP A 69 -0.36 -16.88 0.97
C ASP A 69 -1.35 -16.29 1.96
N LEU A 70 -0.97 -15.17 2.57
CA LEU A 70 -1.86 -14.45 3.47
C LEU A 70 -2.72 -13.49 2.65
N THR A 71 -4.03 -13.71 2.63
CA THR A 71 -4.94 -12.85 1.86
C THR A 71 -5.77 -11.94 2.77
N ILE A 72 -5.79 -10.65 2.47
CA ILE A 72 -6.74 -9.67 3.00
C ILE A 72 -7.69 -9.28 1.86
N SER A 73 -9.00 -9.56 2.01
CA SER A 73 -9.97 -9.44 0.94
C SER A 73 -11.19 -8.60 1.30
N GLY A 74 -11.44 -7.51 0.56
CA GLY A 74 -12.60 -6.63 0.75
C GLY A 74 -13.96 -7.24 0.43
N GLY A 75 -13.97 -8.45 -0.14
CA GLY A 75 -15.19 -9.14 -0.61
C GLY A 75 -15.61 -8.72 -2.03
N MET A 76 -16.38 -9.57 -2.70
CA MET A 76 -16.89 -9.30 -4.05
C MET A 76 -18.02 -8.25 -3.99
N GLY A 77 -17.97 -7.22 -4.84
CA GLY A 77 -19.00 -6.18 -4.89
C GLY A 77 -18.93 -5.12 -3.79
N ALA A 78 -17.80 -5.00 -3.09
CA ALA A 78 -17.58 -3.90 -2.15
C ALA A 78 -17.59 -2.55 -2.90
N MET A 79 -18.72 -1.83 -2.84
CA MET A 79 -18.88 -0.46 -3.35
C MET A 79 -18.24 0.59 -2.43
N THR A 80 -17.61 0.16 -1.33
CA THR A 80 -17.07 1.00 -0.26
C THR A 80 -15.55 0.91 -0.24
N THR A 81 -14.88 1.99 0.14
CA THR A 81 -13.44 1.99 0.33
C THR A 81 -13.06 0.99 1.42
N VAL A 82 -12.43 -0.12 1.06
CA VAL A 82 -11.87 -1.07 2.02
C VAL A 82 -10.37 -0.77 2.15
N THR A 83 -9.95 -0.49 3.37
CA THR A 83 -8.56 -0.43 3.79
C THR A 83 -8.14 -1.80 4.32
N GLY A 84 -7.04 -2.34 3.81
CA GLY A 84 -6.44 -3.55 4.33
C GLY A 84 -5.85 -3.32 5.73
N ILE A 85 -4.90 -2.42 5.84
CA ILE A 85 -4.25 -2.06 7.11
C ILE A 85 -4.33 -0.55 7.28
N GLU A 86 -4.89 -0.07 8.39
CA GLU A 86 -4.82 1.33 8.80
C GLU A 86 -3.79 1.47 9.91
N VAL A 87 -2.84 2.40 9.75
CA VAL A 87 -1.93 2.83 10.81
C VAL A 87 -2.35 4.21 11.30
N SER A 88 -2.73 4.33 12.57
CA SER A 88 -3.35 5.54 13.12
C SER A 88 -2.74 5.96 14.47
N GLY A 89 -3.33 6.95 15.14
CA GLY A 89 -2.86 7.45 16.43
C GLY A 89 -1.43 8.01 16.37
N THR A 90 -0.60 7.66 17.35
CA THR A 90 0.82 8.04 17.38
C THR A 90 1.70 7.23 16.43
N GLY A 91 1.13 6.29 15.67
CA GLY A 91 1.85 5.45 14.71
C GLY A 91 1.72 3.96 15.03
N GLY A 92 2.61 3.17 14.46
CA GLY A 92 2.58 1.71 14.60
C GLY A 92 3.55 1.03 13.65
N GLU A 93 3.71 -0.28 13.81
CA GLU A 93 4.61 -1.09 13.00
C GLU A 93 3.86 -2.18 12.23
N VAL A 94 4.12 -2.26 10.93
CA VAL A 94 3.69 -3.34 10.05
C VAL A 94 4.92 -4.02 9.48
N GLU A 95 5.18 -5.27 9.86
CA GLU A 95 6.31 -6.05 9.37
C GLU A 95 5.85 -7.17 8.41
N VAL A 96 6.36 -7.21 7.17
CA VAL A 96 6.17 -8.34 6.25
C VAL A 96 7.49 -9.06 6.07
N ARG A 97 7.66 -10.21 6.72
CA ARG A 97 8.95 -10.90 6.78
C ARG A 97 9.31 -11.59 5.48
N LYS A 98 10.62 -11.77 5.27
CA LYS A 98 11.19 -12.50 4.14
C LYS A 98 10.48 -13.84 3.93
N GLY A 99 10.11 -14.13 2.68
CA GLY A 99 9.40 -15.36 2.32
C GLY A 99 7.91 -15.36 2.65
N THR A 100 7.37 -14.22 3.08
CA THR A 100 5.93 -14.01 3.25
C THR A 100 5.40 -13.19 2.08
N THR A 101 4.29 -13.67 1.51
CA THR A 101 3.48 -12.94 0.53
C THR A 101 2.19 -12.51 1.21
N LEU A 102 1.87 -11.21 1.11
CA LEU A 102 0.64 -10.61 1.59
C LEU A 102 -0.17 -10.14 0.38
N ASP A 103 -1.28 -10.83 0.11
CA ASP A 103 -2.18 -10.51 -0.99
C ASP A 103 -3.32 -9.63 -0.54
N PHE A 104 -3.43 -8.45 -1.14
CA PHE A 104 -4.60 -7.61 -1.01
C PHE A 104 -5.50 -7.78 -2.24
N THR A 105 -6.75 -8.19 -2.01
CA THR A 105 -7.72 -8.43 -3.09
C THR A 105 -8.98 -7.64 -2.84
N GLY A 106 -9.42 -6.84 -3.81
CA GLY A 106 -10.64 -6.06 -3.63
C GLY A 106 -10.53 -4.97 -2.56
N VAL A 107 -9.32 -4.46 -2.29
CA VAL A 107 -9.09 -3.32 -1.37
C VAL A 107 -8.75 -2.08 -2.16
N LYS A 108 -9.16 -0.91 -1.66
CA LYS A 108 -8.80 0.37 -2.27
C LYS A 108 -7.47 0.88 -1.73
N GLU A 109 -7.26 0.78 -0.43
CA GLU A 109 -5.99 1.07 0.21
C GLU A 109 -5.44 -0.22 0.83
N ALA A 110 -4.26 -0.69 0.42
CA ALA A 110 -3.66 -1.84 1.10
C ALA A 110 -3.14 -1.43 2.48
N ILE A 111 -2.35 -0.36 2.53
CA ILE A 111 -1.86 0.25 3.76
C ILE A 111 -2.19 1.74 3.73
N LYS A 112 -3.05 2.17 4.63
CA LYS A 112 -3.43 3.57 4.83
C LYS A 112 -2.81 4.09 6.11
N ILE A 113 -2.18 5.26 6.06
CA ILE A 113 -1.49 5.86 7.19
C ILE A 113 -2.14 7.20 7.50
N LYS A 114 -2.72 7.31 8.69
CA LYS A 114 -3.38 8.49 9.22
C LYS A 114 -2.71 9.01 10.50
N SER A 115 -1.58 8.42 10.90
CA SER A 115 -0.90 8.76 12.14
C SER A 115 -0.41 10.22 12.16
N SER A 116 -0.42 10.81 13.34
CA SER A 116 0.26 12.08 13.61
C SER A 116 1.72 11.88 14.04
N GLY A 117 2.08 10.68 14.50
CA GLY A 117 3.46 10.28 14.78
C GLY A 117 4.08 9.43 13.67
N THR A 118 4.96 8.50 14.02
CA THR A 118 5.76 7.72 13.05
C THR A 118 5.18 6.34 12.78
N ALA A 119 4.80 6.07 11.54
CA ALA A 119 4.43 4.74 11.06
C ALA A 119 5.65 4.04 10.44
N ASN A 120 5.85 2.76 10.76
CA ASN A 120 6.96 1.96 10.24
C ASN A 120 6.41 0.73 9.49
N ILE A 121 6.58 0.70 8.17
CA ILE A 121 6.16 -0.41 7.32
C ILE A 121 7.43 -1.04 6.76
N ARG A 122 7.79 -2.25 7.16
CA ARG A 122 9.10 -2.80 6.86
C ARG A 122 9.10 -4.29 6.58
N GLY A 123 10.19 -4.77 6.01
CA GLY A 123 10.49 -6.18 5.90
C GLY A 123 11.09 -6.53 4.56
N GLU A 124 11.10 -7.82 4.21
CA GLU A 124 11.63 -8.32 2.93
C GLU A 124 10.58 -9.19 2.20
N GLY A 125 9.32 -9.05 2.62
CA GLY A 125 8.19 -9.76 2.04
C GLY A 125 7.69 -9.12 0.76
N ILE A 126 6.72 -9.81 0.15
CA ILE A 126 6.05 -9.39 -1.07
C ILE A 126 4.64 -8.93 -0.71
N ILE A 127 4.23 -7.79 -1.23
CA ILE A 127 2.86 -7.32 -1.19
C ILE A 127 2.29 -7.39 -2.60
N ASN A 128 1.26 -8.20 -2.81
CA ASN A 128 0.53 -8.23 -4.08
C ASN A 128 -0.76 -7.43 -3.92
N ILE A 129 -1.12 -6.67 -4.96
CA ILE A 129 -2.42 -6.00 -5.02
C ILE A 129 -3.15 -6.40 -6.28
N THR A 130 -4.32 -7.01 -6.09
CA THR A 130 -5.32 -7.17 -7.14
C THR A 130 -6.40 -6.12 -6.95
N GLY A 131 -6.48 -5.18 -7.90
CA GLY A 131 -7.25 -3.95 -7.73
C GLY A 131 -8.74 -4.16 -7.44
N SER A 132 -9.40 -3.17 -6.85
CA SER A 132 -10.79 -3.28 -6.38
C SER A 132 -11.90 -3.19 -7.44
N GLY A 133 -11.56 -3.26 -8.73
CA GLY A 133 -12.48 -2.96 -9.84
C GLY A 133 -12.76 -1.46 -9.96
N GLY A 134 -12.76 -0.92 -11.19
CA GLY A 134 -13.18 0.46 -11.55
C GLY A 134 -12.37 1.63 -10.97
N ALA A 135 -12.25 1.76 -9.66
CA ALA A 135 -11.71 2.93 -8.94
C ALA A 135 -10.18 2.89 -8.71
N GLY A 136 -9.55 1.76 -9.00
CA GLY A 136 -8.13 1.54 -8.72
C GLY A 136 -7.79 1.36 -7.24
N SER A 137 -6.56 0.92 -6.97
CA SER A 137 -6.05 0.66 -5.63
C SER A 137 -4.73 1.40 -5.40
N THR A 138 -4.46 1.72 -4.13
CA THR A 138 -3.21 2.33 -3.69
C THR A 138 -2.53 1.40 -2.69
N VAL A 139 -1.23 1.13 -2.86
CA VAL A 139 -0.50 0.24 -1.96
C VAL A 139 -0.22 0.93 -0.64
N VAL A 140 0.46 2.08 -0.68
CA VAL A 140 0.67 2.91 0.51
C VAL A 140 0.03 4.27 0.29
N LYS A 141 -0.94 4.61 1.13
CA LYS A 141 -1.60 5.91 1.13
C LYS A 141 -1.32 6.66 2.42
N MET A 142 -0.69 7.83 2.31
CA MET A 142 -0.40 8.72 3.44
C MET A 142 -1.38 9.89 3.46
N GLU A 143 -2.19 9.95 4.52
CA GLU A 143 -3.11 11.06 4.84
C GLU A 143 -2.85 11.65 6.24
N GLY A 144 -1.94 11.04 7.02
CA GLY A 144 -1.52 11.55 8.32
C GLY A 144 -0.69 12.82 8.20
N LEU A 145 -0.55 13.57 9.29
CA LEU A 145 0.37 14.71 9.37
C LEU A 145 1.79 14.30 9.79
N GLY A 146 1.96 13.05 10.24
CA GLY A 146 3.23 12.52 10.74
C GLY A 146 4.22 12.07 9.66
N LYS A 147 5.14 11.18 10.06
CA LYS A 147 6.12 10.54 9.17
C LYS A 147 5.75 9.06 8.97
N ALA A 148 5.97 8.55 7.77
CA ALA A 148 5.87 7.13 7.46
C ALA A 148 7.15 6.65 6.79
N ASP A 149 7.77 5.61 7.35
CA ASP A 149 8.95 4.96 6.79
C ASP A 149 8.54 3.60 6.21
N VAL A 150 8.70 3.43 4.90
CA VAL A 150 8.43 2.18 4.18
C VAL A 150 9.73 1.62 3.64
N MET A 151 10.15 0.43 4.10
CA MET A 151 11.49 -0.08 3.83
C MET A 151 11.56 -1.55 3.38
N ASN A 152 12.40 -1.80 2.36
CA ASN A 152 12.83 -3.14 1.89
C ASN A 152 11.73 -4.07 1.33
N LEU A 153 10.56 -3.53 0.99
CA LEU A 153 9.45 -4.33 0.46
C LEU A 153 9.46 -4.46 -1.06
N THR A 154 8.93 -5.58 -1.55
CA THR A 154 8.55 -5.73 -2.95
C THR A 154 7.04 -5.61 -3.08
N VAL A 155 6.57 -4.80 -4.02
CA VAL A 155 5.17 -4.57 -4.30
C VAL A 155 4.89 -4.95 -5.74
N ASN A 156 3.85 -5.73 -5.97
CA ASN A 156 3.44 -6.16 -7.31
C ASN A 156 1.98 -5.81 -7.57
N GLY A 157 1.74 -4.94 -8.56
CA GLY A 157 0.41 -4.67 -9.08
C GLY A 157 -0.06 -5.80 -9.99
N SER A 158 -1.33 -6.19 -9.91
CA SER A 158 -1.91 -7.06 -10.94
C SER A 158 -1.95 -6.29 -12.26
N GLY A 159 -1.14 -6.67 -13.25
CA GLY A 159 -0.87 -5.94 -14.50
C GLY A 159 -2.07 -5.62 -15.44
N GLY A 160 -3.31 -5.71 -14.97
CA GLY A 160 -4.52 -5.22 -15.64
C GLY A 160 -5.41 -4.33 -14.78
N ALA A 161 -5.02 -4.02 -13.53
CA ALA A 161 -5.75 -3.13 -12.64
C ALA A 161 -5.02 -1.80 -12.44
N THR A 162 -5.77 -0.71 -12.24
CA THR A 162 -5.19 0.58 -11.85
C THR A 162 -4.61 0.48 -10.44
N VAL A 163 -3.29 0.47 -10.33
CA VAL A 163 -2.57 0.38 -9.04
C VAL A 163 -1.59 1.55 -8.91
N THR A 164 -1.75 2.34 -7.85
CA THR A 164 -0.79 3.35 -7.42
C THR A 164 0.14 2.74 -6.36
N GLY A 165 1.45 2.82 -6.56
CA GLY A 165 2.42 2.35 -5.58
C GLY A 165 2.37 3.17 -4.28
N ALA A 166 2.52 4.49 -4.39
CA ALA A 166 2.43 5.40 -3.26
C ALA A 166 1.61 6.64 -3.58
N GLU A 167 0.75 7.05 -2.65
CA GLU A 167 -0.03 8.28 -2.71
C GLU A 167 0.13 9.08 -1.43
N VAL A 168 0.44 10.36 -1.55
CA VAL A 168 0.61 11.26 -0.40
C VAL A 168 -0.27 12.49 -0.56
N SER A 169 -1.17 12.73 0.39
CA SER A 169 -1.94 13.97 0.47
C SER A 169 -1.38 14.92 1.54
N SER A 170 -0.78 14.38 2.60
CA SER A 170 -0.24 15.13 3.74
C SER A 170 0.91 14.37 4.41
N GLY A 171 1.60 15.03 5.34
CA GLY A 171 2.71 14.43 6.08
C GLY A 171 3.92 14.12 5.20
N THR A 172 4.79 13.24 5.69
CA THR A 172 5.98 12.79 4.95
C THR A 172 5.99 11.28 4.82
N LEU A 173 6.10 10.78 3.59
CA LEU A 173 6.27 9.36 3.29
C LEU A 173 7.66 9.13 2.70
N GLU A 174 8.48 8.33 3.39
CA GLU A 174 9.79 7.90 2.92
C GLU A 174 9.71 6.44 2.44
N LEU A 175 10.09 6.20 1.18
CA LEU A 175 10.23 4.88 0.58
C LEU A 175 11.71 4.60 0.38
N THR A 176 12.25 3.66 1.16
CA THR A 176 13.67 3.31 1.11
C THR A 176 13.85 1.86 0.68
N ARG A 177 14.56 1.64 -0.45
CA ARG A 177 14.84 0.30 -1.00
C ARG A 177 13.58 -0.52 -1.30
N VAL A 178 12.52 0.16 -1.74
CA VAL A 178 11.27 -0.48 -2.16
C VAL A 178 11.31 -0.77 -3.66
N THR A 179 10.76 -1.90 -4.07
CA THR A 179 10.56 -2.22 -5.49
C THR A 179 9.07 -2.22 -5.80
N LEU A 180 8.64 -1.36 -6.72
CA LEU A 180 7.28 -1.28 -7.23
C LEU A 180 7.24 -1.87 -8.64
N MET A 181 6.50 -2.96 -8.83
CA MET A 181 6.37 -3.67 -10.11
C MET A 181 4.94 -3.62 -10.61
N GLN A 182 4.78 -3.55 -11.94
CA GLN A 182 3.49 -3.67 -12.62
C GLN A 182 2.43 -2.66 -12.12
N VAL A 183 2.87 -1.48 -11.68
CA VAL A 183 1.97 -0.41 -11.21
C VAL A 183 1.54 0.49 -12.36
N THR A 184 0.38 1.14 -12.25
CA THR A 184 -0.06 2.15 -13.23
C THR A 184 0.45 3.54 -12.90
N THR A 185 0.68 3.80 -11.61
CA THR A 185 1.36 4.99 -11.12
C THR A 185 2.37 4.58 -10.05
N GLY A 186 3.63 4.99 -10.18
CA GLY A 186 4.65 4.66 -9.17
C GLY A 186 4.42 5.39 -7.86
N ALA A 187 4.64 6.70 -7.87
CA ALA A 187 4.34 7.58 -6.74
C ALA A 187 3.56 8.82 -7.19
N LYS A 188 2.60 9.27 -6.39
CA LYS A 188 1.90 10.53 -6.65
C LYS A 188 1.69 11.34 -5.38
N VAL A 189 1.76 12.66 -5.52
CA VAL A 189 1.44 13.61 -4.46
C VAL A 189 0.26 14.45 -4.91
N THR A 190 -0.82 14.41 -4.11
CA THR A 190 -2.12 15.02 -4.42
C THR A 190 -2.54 16.14 -3.47
N GLY A 191 -1.79 16.35 -2.39
CA GLY A 191 -1.98 17.45 -1.45
C GLY A 191 -0.68 18.17 -1.10
N SER A 192 -0.52 18.67 0.11
CA SER A 192 0.67 19.43 0.53
C SER A 192 1.79 18.55 1.11
N GLY A 193 1.62 17.24 1.14
CA GLY A 193 2.61 16.31 1.71
C GLY A 193 3.89 16.15 0.87
N THR A 194 4.81 15.38 1.43
CA THR A 194 6.13 15.09 0.85
C THR A 194 6.29 13.59 0.64
N ALA A 195 6.73 13.17 -0.54
CA ALA A 195 7.20 11.82 -0.81
C ALA A 195 8.70 11.81 -1.08
N GLU A 196 9.46 11.04 -0.31
CA GLU A 196 10.90 10.88 -0.48
C GLU A 196 11.18 9.44 -0.90
N LEU A 197 11.72 9.26 -2.11
CA LEU A 197 12.04 7.94 -2.66
C LEU A 197 13.55 7.79 -2.73
N ILE A 198 14.09 6.79 -2.01
CA ILE A 198 15.52 6.55 -1.88
C ILE A 198 15.83 5.12 -2.30
N LYS A 199 16.62 4.94 -3.37
CA LYS A 199 16.99 3.62 -3.92
C LYS A 199 15.75 2.78 -4.27
N VAL A 200 14.74 3.41 -4.85
CA VAL A 200 13.48 2.78 -5.23
C VAL A 200 13.52 2.36 -6.70
N GLY A 201 13.08 1.14 -7.01
CA GLY A 201 12.83 0.70 -8.38
C GLY A 201 11.34 0.78 -8.69
N ILE A 202 10.96 1.40 -9.81
CA ILE A 202 9.57 1.57 -10.25
C ILE A 202 9.43 1.08 -11.70
N THR A 203 8.65 0.03 -11.90
CA THR A 203 8.36 -0.53 -13.22
C THR A 203 6.86 -0.51 -13.47
N GLY A 204 6.45 0.13 -14.57
CA GLY A 204 5.06 0.17 -15.00
C GLY A 204 4.61 -1.13 -15.68
N GLY A 205 3.34 -1.50 -15.49
CA GLY A 205 2.69 -2.62 -16.17
C GLY A 205 1.81 -2.17 -17.35
N GLY A 206 2.26 -1.18 -18.13
CA GLY A 206 1.40 -0.39 -19.04
C GLY A 206 0.85 0.89 -18.39
N GLY A 207 1.54 1.38 -17.36
CA GLY A 207 1.16 2.53 -16.55
C GLY A 207 1.26 3.87 -17.27
N ASN A 208 0.57 4.86 -16.71
CA ASN A 208 0.55 6.21 -17.27
C ASN A 208 1.75 7.04 -16.78
N GLN A 209 1.99 7.11 -15.47
CA GLN A 209 3.04 7.97 -14.90
C GLN A 209 3.93 7.21 -13.90
N GLY A 210 5.25 7.30 -14.04
CA GLY A 210 6.17 6.79 -13.03
C GLY A 210 6.10 7.58 -11.73
N THR A 211 6.14 8.91 -11.82
CA THR A 211 5.92 9.81 -10.67
C THR A 211 5.10 11.04 -11.09
N ARG A 212 4.16 11.48 -10.25
CA ARG A 212 3.29 12.63 -10.53
C ARG A 212 3.12 13.58 -9.35
N VAL A 213 3.21 14.88 -9.58
CA VAL A 213 2.92 15.94 -8.59
C VAL A 213 1.88 16.89 -9.17
N ASP A 214 0.63 16.77 -8.72
CA ASP A 214 -0.49 17.59 -9.25
C ASP A 214 -1.02 18.65 -8.27
N SER A 215 -0.36 18.79 -7.12
CA SER A 215 -0.67 19.68 -6.01
C SER A 215 0.56 20.48 -5.57
N SER A 216 0.46 21.24 -4.47
CA SER A 216 1.57 22.05 -3.93
C SER A 216 2.63 21.26 -3.15
N GLY A 217 2.51 19.93 -3.09
CA GLY A 217 3.43 19.05 -2.36
C GLY A 217 4.75 18.83 -3.08
N THR A 218 5.58 17.97 -2.50
CA THR A 218 6.94 17.70 -2.98
C THR A 218 7.18 16.22 -3.21
N VAL A 219 7.88 15.88 -4.29
CA VAL A 219 8.52 14.57 -4.46
C VAL A 219 10.03 14.75 -4.59
N THR A 220 10.80 13.99 -3.81
CA THR A 220 12.26 13.90 -3.95
C THR A 220 12.64 12.50 -4.38
N LEU A 221 13.30 12.36 -5.53
CA LEU A 221 13.84 11.10 -6.04
C LEU A 221 15.35 11.06 -5.81
N THR A 222 15.86 10.07 -5.09
CA THR A 222 17.30 9.88 -4.84
C THR A 222 17.73 8.46 -5.23
N ASN A 223 18.50 8.34 -6.31
CA ASN A 223 18.91 7.05 -6.90
C ASN A 223 17.71 6.14 -7.23
N VAL A 224 16.74 6.69 -7.95
CA VAL A 224 15.49 5.99 -8.31
C VAL A 224 15.54 5.56 -9.77
N ASP A 225 15.12 4.32 -10.04
CA ASP A 225 14.97 3.80 -11.40
C ASP A 225 13.47 3.75 -11.77
N ILE A 226 13.09 4.40 -12.87
CA ILE A 226 11.72 4.45 -13.39
C ILE A 226 11.71 3.91 -14.82
N SER A 227 10.85 2.92 -15.11
CA SER A 227 10.73 2.33 -16.45
C SER A 227 9.31 1.89 -16.79
N ASN A 228 9.02 1.69 -18.07
CA ASN A 228 7.75 1.15 -18.59
C ASN A 228 6.50 2.01 -18.29
N PHE A 229 6.65 3.34 -18.34
CA PHE A 229 5.55 4.30 -18.28
C PHE A 229 5.48 5.16 -19.53
N LYS A 230 4.25 5.61 -19.87
CA LYS A 230 4.03 6.62 -20.92
C LYS A 230 4.69 7.96 -20.58
N THR A 231 4.71 8.32 -19.30
CA THR A 231 5.39 9.48 -18.77
C THR A 231 6.25 9.04 -17.60
N GLY A 232 7.55 9.31 -17.64
CA GLY A 232 8.46 8.96 -16.54
C GLY A 232 8.14 9.74 -15.27
N VAL A 233 8.25 11.07 -15.35
CA VAL A 233 7.94 11.99 -14.25
C VAL A 233 7.14 13.19 -14.74
N GLU A 234 6.21 13.68 -13.93
CA GLU A 234 5.36 14.83 -14.25
C GLU A 234 5.15 15.69 -13.01
N ALA A 235 5.36 16.99 -13.11
CA ALA A 235 5.06 17.96 -12.06
C ALA A 235 4.31 19.15 -12.64
N THR A 236 3.10 19.42 -12.14
CA THR A 236 2.21 20.46 -12.66
C THR A 236 2.06 21.64 -11.71
N LYS A 237 1.99 21.41 -10.39
CA LYS A 237 1.73 22.47 -9.39
C LYS A 237 2.68 22.49 -8.18
N GLY A 238 3.53 21.48 -8.05
CA GLY A 238 4.40 21.28 -6.90
C GLY A 238 5.83 21.07 -7.31
N MET A 239 6.65 20.63 -6.37
CA MET A 239 8.07 20.47 -6.57
C MET A 239 8.42 19.01 -6.83
N LEU A 240 9.16 18.75 -7.91
CA LEU A 240 9.83 17.48 -8.14
C LEU A 240 11.33 17.73 -8.12
N VAL A 241 12.01 17.12 -7.15
CA VAL A 241 13.47 17.18 -6.98
C VAL A 241 14.06 15.83 -7.35
N ILE A 242 15.10 15.82 -8.18
CA ILE A 242 15.81 14.61 -8.58
C ILE A 242 17.28 14.76 -8.19
N ASN A 243 17.75 13.87 -7.33
CA ASN A 243 19.09 13.84 -6.76
C ASN A 243 19.76 12.48 -7.05
N GLY A 244 21.10 12.46 -7.01
CA GLY A 244 21.90 11.26 -7.20
C GLY A 244 21.82 10.69 -8.63
N THR A 245 22.04 9.39 -8.77
CA THR A 245 22.04 8.66 -10.05
C THR A 245 20.66 8.04 -10.29
N SER A 246 19.66 8.86 -10.58
CA SER A 246 18.31 8.39 -10.91
C SER A 246 18.17 8.16 -12.43
N THR A 247 17.56 7.06 -12.85
CA THR A 247 17.35 6.71 -14.26
C THR A 247 15.86 6.76 -14.59
N ILE A 248 15.49 7.47 -15.64
CA ILE A 248 14.11 7.52 -16.14
C ILE A 248 14.11 7.04 -17.58
N MET A 249 13.59 5.83 -17.78
CA MET A 249 13.47 5.19 -19.08
C MET A 249 12.03 5.28 -19.57
N TRP A 250 11.83 6.07 -20.62
CA TRP A 250 10.57 6.12 -21.34
C TRP A 250 10.45 4.92 -22.28
N CYS A 251 9.25 4.31 -22.35
CA CYS A 251 8.98 3.24 -23.30
C CYS A 251 8.19 3.80 -24.50
N PRO A 252 8.76 3.82 -25.71
CA PRO A 252 8.13 4.44 -26.89
C PRO A 252 6.88 3.73 -27.40
N ASP A 253 6.76 2.42 -27.17
CA ASP A 253 5.78 1.57 -27.84
C ASP A 253 4.89 0.81 -26.84
N ALA A 254 3.77 1.41 -26.46
CA ALA A 254 2.68 0.71 -25.78
C ALA A 254 1.88 -0.24 -26.71
N ALA A 255 2.34 -0.43 -27.96
CA ALA A 255 1.62 -1.17 -29.00
C ALA A 255 2.10 -2.63 -29.20
N ARG A 256 2.98 -3.16 -28.35
CA ARG A 256 3.57 -4.50 -28.53
C ARG A 256 3.75 -5.34 -27.24
N LEU A 257 2.86 -5.17 -26.26
CA LEU A 257 2.68 -6.11 -25.16
C LEU A 257 1.30 -6.77 -25.23
#